data_AF-K8MX95-F1
#
_entry.id   AF-K8MX95-F1
#
_cell.length_a   1.000
_cell.length_b   1.000
_cell.length_c   1.000
_cell.angle_alpha   90.00
_cell.angle_beta   90.00
_cell.angle_gamma   90.00
#
_symmetry.space_group_name_H-M   'P 1'
#
loop_
_entity.id
_entity.type
_entity.pdbx_description
1 polymer ?
#
loop_
_entity_poly.entity_id
_entity_poly.type
_entity_poly.pdbx_seq_one_letter_code
_entity_poly.pdbx_strand_id
1 'polypeptide(L)'
;MTKASKKKQVVIEERYHGPLITDGVSLGYIKLLPWITLAVSFIGIFGTTYIDHIGIYKILFIVCMVISGIAIPLSFFDRFIVRFKSFIYLFVSLLVLIFIVDMTFIGLIMLVGDDGIYSVWALIYDLVALCILLFSIGLYSWYYLPKNQGKIWAFNRWETYGGKDNAKKQERLFNVGVAFVAVLLAPAIITGYIESIFGVFLGILMNFVFPALIVDGVQAARYVRKHPEYEE
;
A
#
# COMPACT_ATOMS: atom_id res chain seq x y z
N MET A 1 34.67 -10.55 -11.37
CA MET A 1 33.19 -10.59 -11.45
C MET A 1 32.77 -11.36 -12.69
N THR A 2 32.02 -12.45 -12.54
CA THR A 2 31.49 -13.30 -13.62
C THR A 2 30.40 -12.58 -14.42
N LYS A 3 30.25 -12.91 -15.71
CA LYS A 3 29.22 -12.33 -16.62
C LYS A 3 27.79 -12.38 -16.04
N ALA A 4 27.45 -13.44 -15.29
CA ALA A 4 26.15 -13.59 -14.64
C ALA A 4 25.89 -12.56 -13.52
N SER A 5 26.93 -12.19 -12.75
CA SER A 5 26.85 -11.16 -11.70
C SER A 5 26.63 -9.76 -12.29
N LYS A 6 27.28 -9.45 -13.43
CA LYS A 6 27.01 -8.19 -14.16
C LYS A 6 25.59 -8.15 -14.75
N LYS A 7 25.09 -9.28 -15.26
CA LYS A 7 23.72 -9.36 -15.81
C LYS A 7 22.65 -9.15 -14.74
N LYS A 8 22.77 -9.79 -13.55
CA LYS A 8 21.84 -9.57 -12.42
C LYS A 8 21.85 -8.12 -11.91
N GLN A 9 23.01 -7.46 -11.93
CA GLN A 9 23.14 -6.07 -11.49
C GLN A 9 22.46 -5.09 -12.48
N VAL A 10 22.65 -5.28 -13.79
CA VAL A 10 21.96 -4.52 -14.85
C VAL A 10 20.45 -4.73 -14.81
N VAL A 11 19.99 -5.94 -14.50
CA VAL A 11 18.56 -6.29 -14.38
C VAL A 11 17.87 -5.60 -13.20
N ILE A 12 18.56 -5.45 -12.07
CA ILE A 12 18.06 -4.68 -10.92
C ILE A 12 18.05 -3.17 -11.26
N GLU A 13 19.04 -2.68 -12.00
CA GLU A 13 19.10 -1.28 -12.47
C GLU A 13 18.03 -0.96 -13.55
N GLU A 14 17.60 -1.93 -14.35
CA GLU A 14 16.55 -1.75 -15.38
C GLU A 14 15.12 -1.79 -14.82
N ARG A 15 14.90 -2.40 -13.65
CA ARG A 15 13.61 -2.36 -12.97
C ARG A 15 13.43 -0.99 -12.32
N TYR A 16 12.83 -0.06 -13.05
CA TYR A 16 12.42 1.22 -12.46
C TYR A 16 11.56 0.96 -11.23
N HIS A 17 11.96 1.53 -10.09
CA HIS A 17 11.16 1.49 -8.87
C HIS A 17 10.30 2.74 -8.79
N GLY A 18 9.05 2.54 -8.38
CA GLY A 18 8.11 3.61 -8.15
C GLY A 18 8.69 4.61 -7.15
N PRO A 19 8.31 5.88 -7.22
CA PRO A 19 9.01 6.94 -6.50
C PRO A 19 8.90 6.90 -4.97
N LEU A 20 7.99 6.11 -4.41
CA LEU A 20 7.90 5.89 -2.95
C LEU A 20 8.61 4.61 -2.50
N ILE A 21 9.19 3.85 -3.44
CA ILE A 21 9.76 2.53 -3.23
C ILE A 21 11.21 2.63 -3.70
N THR A 22 12.15 2.67 -2.74
CA THR A 22 13.59 2.69 -3.04
C THR A 22 14.07 1.32 -3.52
N ASP A 23 13.53 0.25 -2.94
CA ASP A 23 13.80 -1.14 -3.30
C ASP A 23 12.50 -1.79 -3.79
N GLY A 24 12.50 -2.37 -4.99
CA GLY A 24 11.29 -3.00 -5.54
C GLY A 24 10.66 -4.04 -4.59
N VAL A 25 9.34 -4.17 -4.66
CA VAL A 25 8.52 -5.19 -4.00
C VAL A 25 9.23 -6.53 -4.08
N SER A 26 9.37 -7.15 -2.92
CA SER A 26 10.09 -8.40 -2.73
C SER A 26 9.14 -9.59 -2.72
N LEU A 27 9.57 -10.69 -3.33
CA LEU A 27 8.88 -11.98 -3.20
C LEU A 27 8.74 -12.41 -1.73
N GLY A 28 9.67 -12.00 -0.87
CA GLY A 28 9.66 -12.32 0.55
C GLY A 28 8.45 -11.76 1.31
N TYR A 29 7.76 -10.75 0.76
CA TYR A 29 6.55 -10.20 1.38
C TYR A 29 5.45 -11.25 1.55
N ILE A 30 5.42 -12.28 0.70
CA ILE A 30 4.49 -13.41 0.84
C ILE A 30 4.66 -14.16 2.17
N LYS A 31 5.80 -14.05 2.86
CA LYS A 31 6.04 -14.73 4.13
C LYS A 31 5.42 -14.01 5.33
N LEU A 32 5.19 -12.70 5.22
CA LEU A 32 4.72 -11.86 6.33
C LEU A 32 3.34 -11.25 6.08
N LEU A 33 3.12 -10.67 4.89
CA LEU A 33 1.86 -9.98 4.57
C LEU A 33 0.61 -10.83 4.80
N PRO A 34 0.56 -12.12 4.41
CA PRO A 34 -0.61 -12.96 4.68
C PRO A 34 -1.00 -13.05 6.14
N TRP A 35 -0.02 -13.08 7.05
CA TRP A 35 -0.28 -13.16 8.48
C TRP A 35 -0.85 -11.86 9.01
N ILE A 36 -0.31 -10.73 8.54
CA ILE A 36 -0.81 -9.39 8.90
C ILE A 36 -2.24 -9.23 8.38
N THR A 37 -2.48 -9.47 7.09
CA THR A 37 -3.82 -9.31 6.50
C THR A 37 -4.82 -10.29 7.09
N LEU A 38 -4.43 -11.54 7.37
CA LEU A 38 -5.31 -12.49 8.05
C LEU A 38 -5.72 -11.98 9.44
N ALA A 39 -4.77 -11.46 10.22
CA ALA A 39 -5.05 -10.96 11.57
C ALA A 39 -5.99 -9.75 11.53
N VAL A 40 -5.74 -8.78 10.64
CA VAL A 40 -6.58 -7.57 10.55
C VAL A 40 -7.95 -7.90 9.96
N SER A 41 -8.03 -8.72 8.91
CA SER A 41 -9.31 -9.19 8.36
C SER A 41 -10.12 -9.98 9.39
N PHE A 42 -9.48 -10.76 10.27
CA PHE A 42 -10.16 -11.46 11.37
C PHE A 42 -10.78 -10.49 12.38
N ILE A 43 -10.06 -9.43 12.74
CA ILE A 43 -10.62 -8.32 13.54
C ILE A 43 -11.81 -7.69 12.82
N GLY A 44 -11.71 -7.49 11.50
CA GLY A 44 -12.80 -6.99 10.64
C GLY A 44 -14.06 -7.87 10.69
N ILE A 45 -13.93 -9.20 10.62
CA ILE A 45 -15.07 -10.12 10.80
C ILE A 45 -15.69 -9.97 12.19
N PHE A 46 -14.86 -9.91 13.23
CA PHE A 46 -15.37 -9.79 14.59
C PHE A 46 -16.15 -8.48 14.77
N GLY A 47 -15.60 -7.36 14.29
CA GLY A 47 -16.27 -6.07 14.30
C GLY A 47 -17.60 -6.11 13.53
N THR A 48 -17.58 -6.54 12.27
CA THR A 48 -18.78 -6.60 11.40
C THR A 48 -19.88 -7.51 11.93
N THR A 49 -19.58 -8.53 12.72
CA THR A 49 -20.60 -9.43 13.29
C THR A 49 -21.67 -8.69 14.12
N TYR A 50 -21.32 -7.54 14.71
CA TYR A 50 -22.23 -6.75 15.55
C TYR A 50 -22.87 -5.56 14.81
N ILE A 51 -22.14 -4.96 13.87
CA ILE A 51 -22.52 -3.68 13.24
C ILE A 51 -22.98 -3.83 11.78
N ASP A 52 -22.71 -4.96 11.12
CA ASP A 52 -23.05 -5.19 9.72
C ASP A 52 -24.34 -6.01 9.57
N HIS A 53 -25.48 -5.33 9.64
CA HIS A 53 -26.80 -5.98 9.56
C HIS A 53 -27.15 -6.52 8.16
N ILE A 54 -26.55 -5.98 7.10
CA ILE A 54 -26.79 -6.42 5.71
C ILE A 54 -25.83 -7.56 5.35
N GLY A 55 -24.64 -7.60 5.94
CA GLY A 55 -23.64 -8.67 5.77
C GLY A 55 -22.66 -8.45 4.62
N ILE A 56 -22.66 -7.28 3.95
CA ILE A 56 -21.78 -6.99 2.82
C ILE A 56 -20.31 -6.96 3.27
N TYR A 57 -20.01 -6.24 4.34
CA TYR A 57 -18.65 -6.14 4.88
C TYR A 57 -18.20 -7.47 5.48
N LYS A 58 -19.10 -8.20 6.14
CA LYS A 58 -18.80 -9.54 6.65
C LYS A 58 -18.37 -10.48 5.53
N ILE A 59 -19.08 -10.49 4.40
CA ILE A 59 -18.72 -11.29 3.22
C ILE A 59 -17.37 -10.83 2.67
N LEU A 60 -17.13 -9.52 2.55
CA LEU A 60 -15.86 -8.95 2.11
C LEU A 60 -14.68 -9.45 2.97
N PHE A 61 -14.80 -9.39 4.29
CA PHE A 61 -13.75 -9.86 5.20
C PHE A 61 -13.55 -11.37 5.19
N ILE A 62 -14.61 -12.16 4.98
CA ILE A 62 -14.47 -13.61 4.76
C ILE A 62 -13.61 -13.87 3.51
N VAL A 63 -13.88 -13.17 2.40
CA VAL A 63 -13.09 -13.31 1.17
C VAL A 63 -11.63 -12.92 1.43
N CYS A 64 -11.38 -11.81 2.12
CA CYS A 64 -10.03 -11.35 2.48
C CYS A 64 -9.28 -12.36 3.35
N MET A 65 -9.96 -12.94 4.34
CA MET A 65 -9.41 -14.00 5.19
C MET A 65 -9.08 -15.26 4.41
N VAL A 66 -9.97 -15.70 3.50
CA VAL A 66 -9.72 -16.91 2.69
C VAL A 66 -8.49 -16.71 1.80
N ILE A 67 -8.38 -15.56 1.13
CA ILE A 67 -7.22 -15.25 0.29
C ILE A 67 -5.93 -15.23 1.12
N SER A 68 -5.94 -14.54 2.27
CA SER A 68 -4.80 -14.48 3.19
C SER A 68 -4.43 -15.86 3.74
N GLY A 69 -5.44 -16.65 4.11
CA GLY A 69 -5.30 -18.01 4.62
C GLY A 69 -4.72 -18.98 3.59
N ILE A 70 -5.04 -18.84 2.30
CA ILE A 70 -4.42 -19.60 1.20
C ILE A 70 -2.97 -19.16 0.98
N ALA A 71 -2.65 -17.88 1.21
CA ALA A 71 -1.30 -17.37 1.01
C ALA A 71 -0.29 -17.87 2.04
N ILE A 72 -0.72 -18.15 3.28
CA ILE A 72 0.13 -18.72 4.33
C ILE A 72 0.78 -20.05 3.93
N PRO A 73 0.05 -21.12 3.57
CA PRO A 73 0.67 -22.39 3.16
C PRO A 73 1.53 -22.23 1.92
N LEU A 74 1.12 -21.39 0.95
CA LEU A 74 1.92 -21.08 -0.23
C LEU A 74 3.28 -20.45 0.12
N SER A 75 3.34 -19.66 1.20
CA SER A 75 4.56 -18.96 1.63
C SER A 75 5.67 -19.88 2.13
N PHE A 76 5.36 -21.13 2.50
CA PHE A 76 6.35 -22.11 2.96
C PHE A 76 7.05 -22.86 1.82
N PHE A 77 6.48 -22.84 0.62
CA PHE A 77 7.05 -23.57 -0.52
C PHE A 77 8.01 -22.68 -1.32
N ASP A 78 9.25 -22.52 -0.84
CA ASP A 78 10.26 -21.68 -1.52
C ASP A 78 10.45 -22.07 -3.01
N ARG A 79 10.45 -23.37 -3.32
CA ARG A 79 10.53 -23.86 -4.70
C ARG A 79 9.33 -23.44 -5.55
N PHE A 80 8.12 -23.41 -4.97
CA PHE A 80 6.92 -22.92 -5.65
C PHE A 80 7.01 -21.41 -5.89
N ILE A 81 7.45 -20.64 -4.88
CA ILE A 81 7.60 -19.19 -4.97
C ILE A 81 8.54 -18.80 -6.11
N VAL A 82 9.70 -19.46 -6.18
CA VAL A 82 10.72 -19.22 -7.21
C VAL A 82 10.26 -19.72 -8.59
N ARG A 83 9.46 -20.79 -8.65
CA ARG A 83 8.91 -21.29 -9.92
C ARG A 83 7.81 -20.39 -10.48
N PHE A 84 6.99 -19.79 -9.61
CA PHE A 84 5.83 -19.00 -9.99
C PHE A 84 5.96 -17.52 -9.61
N LYS A 85 7.16 -16.94 -9.73
CA LYS A 85 7.48 -15.56 -9.34
C LYS A 85 6.47 -14.52 -9.84
N SER A 86 6.11 -14.57 -11.13
CA SER A 86 5.13 -13.63 -11.70
C SER A 86 3.77 -13.74 -11.01
N PHE A 87 3.33 -14.94 -10.67
CA PHE A 87 2.09 -15.15 -9.94
C PHE A 87 2.21 -14.65 -8.50
N ILE A 88 3.32 -14.94 -7.81
CA ILE A 88 3.57 -14.47 -6.44
C ILE A 88 3.57 -12.95 -6.36
N TYR A 89 4.17 -12.25 -7.33
CA TYR A 89 4.14 -10.78 -7.35
C TYR A 89 2.72 -10.21 -7.50
N LEU A 90 1.88 -10.81 -8.34
CA LEU A 90 0.46 -10.42 -8.44
C LEU A 90 -0.28 -10.74 -7.15
N PHE A 91 0.03 -11.87 -6.52
CA PHE A 91 -0.60 -12.30 -5.29
C PHE A 91 -0.20 -11.42 -4.09
N VAL A 92 1.05 -10.98 -4.01
CA VAL A 92 1.52 -9.94 -3.08
C VAL A 92 0.78 -8.62 -3.33
N SER A 93 0.58 -8.24 -4.59
CA SER A 93 -0.20 -7.03 -4.93
C SER A 93 -1.64 -7.13 -4.43
N LEU A 94 -2.26 -8.30 -4.53
CA LEU A 94 -3.59 -8.57 -3.98
C LEU A 94 -3.62 -8.52 -2.45
N LEU A 95 -2.59 -9.03 -1.77
CA LEU A 95 -2.48 -8.92 -0.31
C LEU A 95 -2.31 -7.48 0.16
N VAL A 96 -1.57 -6.65 -0.58
CA VAL A 96 -1.50 -5.21 -0.31
C VAL A 96 -2.88 -4.56 -0.48
N LEU A 97 -3.65 -4.94 -1.51
CA LEU A 97 -5.01 -4.43 -1.68
C LEU A 97 -5.90 -4.84 -0.49
N ILE A 98 -5.82 -6.07 -0.03
CA ILE A 98 -6.53 -6.52 1.19
C ILE A 98 -6.13 -5.67 2.39
N PHE A 99 -4.83 -5.42 2.58
CA PHE A 99 -4.35 -4.58 3.66
C PHE A 99 -4.92 -3.14 3.57
N ILE A 100 -5.00 -2.56 2.37
CA ILE A 100 -5.63 -1.25 2.17
C ILE A 100 -7.10 -1.30 2.55
N VAL A 101 -7.85 -2.31 2.10
CA VAL A 101 -9.27 -2.49 2.43
C VAL A 101 -9.47 -2.59 3.95
N ASP A 102 -8.69 -3.44 4.61
CA ASP A 102 -8.73 -3.67 6.05
C ASP A 102 -8.50 -2.36 6.83
N MET A 103 -7.42 -1.63 6.51
CA MET A 103 -7.09 -0.38 7.20
C MET A 103 -8.07 0.76 6.85
N THR A 104 -8.61 0.77 5.63
CA THR A 104 -9.62 1.75 5.21
C THR A 104 -10.92 1.53 5.97
N PHE A 105 -11.32 0.28 6.19
CA PHE A 105 -12.50 -0.05 7.00
C PHE A 105 -12.32 0.31 8.48
N ILE A 106 -11.12 0.14 9.05
CA ILE A 106 -10.83 0.66 10.39
C ILE A 106 -11.04 2.18 10.41
N GLY A 107 -10.51 2.90 9.43
CA GLY A 107 -10.72 4.35 9.32
C GLY A 107 -12.20 4.73 9.14
N LEU A 108 -12.98 3.92 8.42
CA LEU A 108 -14.42 4.08 8.28
C LEU A 108 -15.14 3.97 9.62
N ILE A 109 -14.87 2.93 10.40
CA ILE A 109 -15.47 2.74 11.73
C ILE A 109 -15.14 3.93 12.62
N MET A 110 -13.88 4.39 12.62
CA MET A 110 -13.45 5.54 13.43
C MET A 110 -14.13 6.84 12.99
N LEU A 111 -14.36 7.04 11.70
CA LEU A 111 -15.08 8.21 11.16
C LEU A 111 -16.52 8.26 11.64
N VAL A 112 -17.21 7.13 11.49
CA VAL A 112 -18.66 7.03 11.53
C VAL A 112 -19.17 6.81 12.95
N GLY A 113 -18.43 6.07 13.79
CA GLY A 113 -18.83 5.79 15.17
C GLY A 113 -20.26 5.26 15.26
N ASP A 114 -21.09 5.95 16.05
CA ASP A 114 -22.48 5.57 16.31
C ASP A 114 -23.43 5.76 15.11
N ASP A 115 -23.05 6.55 14.09
CA ASP A 115 -23.88 6.77 12.90
C ASP A 115 -24.04 5.47 12.08
N GLY A 116 -23.15 4.49 12.28
CA GLY A 116 -23.19 3.17 11.65
C GLY A 116 -22.65 3.12 10.22
N ILE A 117 -22.05 1.99 9.86
CA ILE A 117 -21.27 1.77 8.62
C ILE A 117 -22.07 1.83 7.29
N TYR A 118 -23.37 2.13 7.37
CA TYR A 118 -24.27 2.34 6.24
C TYR A 118 -24.81 3.79 6.18
N SER A 119 -24.27 4.69 6.98
CA SER A 119 -24.62 6.11 6.99
C SER A 119 -24.20 6.83 5.70
N VAL A 120 -24.72 8.04 5.50
CA VAL A 120 -24.29 8.92 4.40
C VAL A 120 -22.79 9.24 4.49
N TRP A 121 -22.26 9.41 5.70
CA TRP A 121 -20.84 9.64 5.93
C TRP A 121 -19.98 8.43 5.53
N ALA A 122 -20.45 7.21 5.79
CA ALA A 122 -19.80 6.00 5.31
C ALA A 122 -19.70 5.97 3.79
N LEU A 123 -20.82 6.24 3.11
CA LEU A 123 -20.86 6.28 1.64
C LEU A 123 -19.92 7.34 1.06
N ILE A 124 -19.88 8.54 1.64
CA ILE A 124 -18.97 9.61 1.21
C ILE A 124 -17.52 9.18 1.41
N TYR A 125 -17.19 8.60 2.57
CA TYR A 125 -15.85 8.14 2.88
C TYR A 125 -15.39 7.05 1.91
N ASP A 126 -16.20 6.02 1.67
CA ASP A 126 -15.86 4.93 0.76
C ASP A 126 -15.68 5.43 -0.68
N LEU A 127 -16.54 6.37 -1.12
CA LEU A 127 -16.43 6.99 -2.44
C LEU A 127 -15.12 7.78 -2.57
N VAL A 128 -14.79 8.60 -1.58
CA VAL A 128 -13.55 9.38 -1.56
C VAL A 128 -12.32 8.46 -1.50
N ALA A 129 -12.33 7.44 -0.64
CA ALA A 129 -11.26 6.45 -0.54
C ALA A 129 -11.05 5.72 -1.88
N LEU A 130 -12.13 5.31 -2.56
CA LEU A 130 -12.06 4.70 -3.88
C LEU A 130 -11.48 5.65 -4.93
N CYS A 131 -11.90 6.91 -4.94
CA CYS A 131 -11.35 7.92 -5.85
C CYS A 131 -9.84 8.11 -5.63
N ILE A 132 -9.40 8.21 -4.36
CA ILE A 132 -7.98 8.34 -4.02
C ILE A 132 -7.20 7.09 -4.44
N LEU A 133 -7.76 5.89 -4.22
CA LEU A 133 -7.15 4.62 -4.61
C LEU A 133 -6.92 4.57 -6.12
N LEU A 134 -7.97 4.84 -6.91
CA LEU A 134 -7.90 4.83 -8.37
C LEU A 134 -6.95 5.90 -8.90
N PHE A 135 -7.01 7.11 -8.35
CA PHE A 135 -6.08 8.20 -8.67
C PHE A 135 -4.64 7.78 -8.40
N SER A 136 -4.36 7.18 -7.25
CA SER A 136 -3.02 6.77 -6.83
C SER A 136 -2.48 5.64 -7.69
N ILE A 137 -3.30 4.62 -8.01
CA ILE A 137 -2.94 3.57 -8.97
C ILE A 137 -2.58 4.19 -10.33
N GLY A 138 -3.38 5.12 -10.83
CA GLY A 138 -3.12 5.83 -12.09
C GLY A 138 -1.82 6.64 -12.04
N LEU A 139 -1.63 7.41 -10.96
CA LEU A 139 -0.45 8.23 -10.72
C LEU A 139 0.82 7.37 -10.68
N TYR A 140 0.85 6.29 -9.90
CA TYR A 140 2.03 5.43 -9.83
C TYR A 140 2.25 4.67 -11.14
N SER A 141 1.19 4.20 -11.80
CA SER A 141 1.31 3.54 -13.11
C SER A 141 1.92 4.48 -14.16
N TRP A 142 1.61 5.77 -14.10
CA TRP A 142 2.18 6.78 -14.99
C TRP A 142 3.70 6.94 -14.83
N TYR A 143 4.24 6.74 -13.62
CA TYR A 143 5.69 6.76 -13.38
C TYR A 143 6.40 5.54 -14.00
N TYR A 144 5.72 4.41 -14.15
CA TYR A 144 6.26 3.22 -14.82
C TYR A 144 6.25 3.31 -16.35
N LEU A 145 5.68 4.37 -16.95
CA LEU A 145 5.74 4.57 -18.40
C LEU A 145 7.19 4.84 -18.85
N PRO A 146 7.66 4.29 -20.00
CA PRO A 146 9.04 4.44 -20.45
C PRO A 146 9.53 5.90 -20.53
N LYS A 147 8.65 6.84 -20.89
CA LYS A 147 8.97 8.28 -20.97
C LYS A 147 9.20 8.96 -19.60
N ASN A 148 8.85 8.28 -18.52
CA ASN A 148 8.90 8.78 -17.15
C ASN A 148 9.81 7.95 -16.24
N GLN A 149 10.41 6.86 -16.76
CA GLN A 149 11.39 6.09 -16.02
C GLN A 149 12.61 6.96 -15.67
N GLY A 150 13.06 6.88 -14.42
CA GLY A 150 14.13 7.72 -13.87
C GLY A 150 13.70 9.12 -13.41
N LYS A 151 12.43 9.52 -13.59
CA LYS A 151 11.91 10.79 -13.04
C LYS A 151 11.66 10.64 -11.53
N ILE A 152 12.66 11.01 -10.76
CA ILE A 152 12.58 11.15 -9.31
C ILE A 152 11.54 12.24 -8.97
N TRP A 153 10.67 12.02 -7.97
CA TRP A 153 9.76 13.08 -7.49
C TRP A 153 10.57 14.32 -7.13
N ALA A 154 9.98 15.50 -7.35
CA ALA A 154 10.62 16.74 -6.93
C ALA A 154 11.00 16.73 -5.44
N PHE A 155 10.23 15.99 -4.61
CA PHE A 155 10.53 15.78 -3.21
C PHE A 155 11.60 14.73 -2.93
N ASN A 156 11.97 13.83 -3.86
CA ASN A 156 13.06 12.84 -3.68
C ASN A 156 14.40 13.30 -4.28
N ARG A 157 14.41 14.30 -5.17
CA ARG A 157 15.65 14.84 -5.78
C ARG A 157 16.67 15.42 -4.78
N TRP A 158 16.23 15.78 -3.58
CA TRP A 158 17.07 16.32 -2.51
C TRP A 158 18.08 15.31 -1.94
N GLU A 159 17.72 14.03 -1.84
CA GLU A 159 18.60 12.93 -1.37
C GLU A 159 19.74 12.69 -2.37
N THR A 160 19.45 12.88 -3.65
CA THR A 160 20.40 12.59 -4.74
C THR A 160 21.31 13.77 -5.09
N TYR A 161 20.96 15.02 -4.73
CA TYR A 161 21.64 16.22 -5.25
C TYR A 161 21.97 17.36 -4.26
N GLY A 162 21.62 17.28 -2.97
CA GLY A 162 21.67 18.49 -2.12
C GLY A 162 22.79 18.54 -1.05
N GLY A 163 23.61 19.59 -1.12
CA GLY A 163 24.54 20.04 -0.06
C GLY A 163 23.86 20.87 1.04
N LYS A 164 24.62 21.70 1.77
CA LYS A 164 24.24 22.41 3.03
C LYS A 164 22.89 23.16 3.04
N ASP A 165 22.34 23.57 1.90
CA ASP A 165 20.99 24.16 1.79
C ASP A 165 19.85 23.17 2.13
N ASN A 166 20.13 21.87 2.12
CA ASN A 166 19.17 20.83 2.49
C ASN A 166 18.78 20.86 3.97
N ALA A 167 19.67 21.24 4.89
CA ALA A 167 19.36 21.20 6.33
C ALA A 167 18.23 22.17 6.69
N LYS A 168 18.27 23.41 6.17
CA LYS A 168 17.20 24.41 6.35
C LYS A 168 15.89 24.01 5.68
N LYS A 169 15.95 23.35 4.53
CA LYS A 169 14.75 22.90 3.80
C LYS A 169 14.13 21.66 4.44
N GLN A 170 14.94 20.77 5.01
CA GLN A 170 14.53 19.61 5.82
C GLN A 170 13.86 20.06 7.11
N GLU A 171 14.45 21.03 7.81
CA GLU A 171 13.84 21.68 8.97
C GLU A 171 12.48 22.31 8.60
N ARG A 172 12.38 22.94 7.42
CA ARG A 172 11.11 23.51 6.94
C ARG A 172 10.06 22.45 6.60
N LEU A 173 10.45 21.33 5.95
CA LEU A 173 9.54 20.21 5.66
C LEU A 173 9.10 19.49 6.93
N PHE A 174 10.03 19.30 7.88
CA PHE A 174 9.74 18.78 9.20
C PHE A 174 8.76 19.70 9.94
N ASN A 175 8.99 21.02 9.92
CA ASN A 175 8.09 22.00 10.52
C ASN A 175 6.72 22.05 9.83
N VAL A 176 6.65 21.87 8.50
CA VAL A 176 5.38 21.74 7.77
C VAL A 176 4.68 20.44 8.13
N GLY A 177 5.40 19.33 8.26
CA GLY A 177 4.85 18.05 8.71
C GLY A 177 4.32 18.12 10.14
N VAL A 178 5.09 18.72 11.06
CA VAL A 178 4.69 18.98 12.44
C VAL A 178 3.49 19.92 12.50
N ALA A 179 3.47 21.00 11.71
CA ALA A 179 2.33 21.90 11.63
C ALA A 179 1.10 21.23 11.03
N PHE A 180 1.27 20.37 10.02
CA PHE A 180 0.17 19.61 9.42
C PHE A 180 -0.44 18.62 10.41
N VAL A 181 0.41 17.88 11.15
CA VAL A 181 -0.02 17.01 12.24
C VAL A 181 -0.68 17.81 13.36
N ALA A 182 -0.11 18.96 13.75
CA ALA A 182 -0.68 19.83 14.77
C ALA A 182 -2.03 20.42 14.34
N VAL A 183 -2.20 20.81 13.08
CA VAL A 183 -3.46 21.34 12.54
C VAL A 183 -4.51 20.23 12.36
N LEU A 184 -4.11 18.98 12.16
CA LEU A 184 -5.03 17.84 12.19
C LEU A 184 -5.46 17.50 13.63
N LEU A 185 -4.50 17.48 14.56
CA LEU A 185 -4.74 17.07 15.95
C LEU A 185 -5.39 18.18 16.81
N ALA A 186 -5.11 19.45 16.56
CA ALA A 186 -5.63 20.54 17.38
C ALA A 186 -7.17 20.67 17.31
N PRO A 187 -7.82 20.69 16.14
CA PRO A 187 -9.27 20.64 16.05
C PRO A 187 -9.80 19.36 16.69
N ALA A 188 -9.19 18.20 16.42
CA ALA A 188 -9.55 16.91 17.00
C ALA A 188 -9.60 16.89 18.53
N ILE A 189 -8.58 17.48 19.18
CA ILE A 189 -8.51 17.58 20.65
C ILE A 189 -9.57 18.56 21.18
N ILE A 190 -9.83 19.65 20.47
CA ILE A 190 -10.76 20.72 20.90
C ILE A 190 -12.21 20.30 20.72
N THR A 191 -12.53 19.61 19.63
CA THR A 191 -13.90 19.29 19.24
C THR A 191 -14.36 17.92 19.75
N GLY A 192 -13.44 17.08 20.24
CA GLY A 192 -13.73 15.70 20.67
C GLY A 192 -13.82 14.69 19.53
N TYR A 193 -13.60 15.10 18.27
CA TYR A 193 -13.69 14.24 17.07
C TYR A 193 -12.35 13.61 16.68
N ILE A 194 -11.47 13.34 17.65
CA ILE A 194 -10.11 12.83 17.37
C ILE A 194 -10.11 11.50 16.63
N GLU A 195 -11.01 10.59 17.01
CA GLU A 195 -11.16 9.29 16.35
C GLU A 195 -11.59 9.48 14.89
N SER A 196 -12.58 10.35 14.66
CA SER A 196 -13.12 10.59 13.33
C SER A 196 -12.09 11.22 12.38
N ILE A 197 -11.34 12.22 12.85
CA ILE A 197 -10.25 12.83 12.07
C ILE A 197 -9.13 11.83 11.80
N PHE A 198 -8.77 11.00 12.80
CA PHE A 198 -7.78 9.96 12.60
C PHE A 198 -8.25 8.92 11.58
N GLY A 199 -9.53 8.56 11.59
CA GLY A 199 -10.15 7.67 10.61
C GLY A 199 -10.05 8.19 9.18
N VAL A 200 -10.40 9.47 8.97
CA VAL A 200 -10.23 10.14 7.67
C VAL A 200 -8.77 10.15 7.23
N PHE A 201 -7.86 10.52 8.13
CA PHE A 201 -6.43 10.54 7.84
C PHE A 201 -5.90 9.15 7.46
N LEU A 202 -6.30 8.11 8.20
CA LEU A 202 -5.91 6.73 7.94
C LEU A 202 -6.39 6.27 6.56
N GLY A 203 -7.66 6.54 6.23
CA GLY A 203 -8.22 6.24 4.90
C GLY A 203 -7.45 6.90 3.76
N ILE A 204 -7.17 8.19 3.88
CA ILE A 204 -6.39 8.93 2.87
C ILE A 204 -4.98 8.36 2.76
N LEU A 205 -4.29 8.15 3.88
CA LEU A 205 -2.91 7.66 3.90
C LEU A 205 -2.80 6.29 3.22
N MET A 206 -3.69 5.36 3.57
CA MET A 206 -3.67 3.99 3.07
C MET A 206 -3.95 3.94 1.56
N ASN A 207 -4.98 4.66 1.11
CA ASN A 207 -5.37 4.70 -0.31
C ASN A 207 -4.43 5.56 -1.17
N PHE A 208 -3.56 6.38 -0.57
CA PHE A 208 -2.58 7.17 -1.30
C PHE A 208 -1.21 6.50 -1.38
N VAL A 209 -0.70 5.92 -0.29
CA VAL A 209 0.68 5.44 -0.20
C VAL A 209 0.84 4.01 -0.71
N PHE A 210 0.05 3.08 -0.19
CA PHE A 210 0.20 1.64 -0.46
C PHE A 210 -0.10 1.19 -1.90
N PRO A 211 -0.90 1.92 -2.73
CA PRO A 211 -1.05 1.56 -4.13
C PRO A 211 0.25 1.57 -4.94
N ALA A 212 1.29 2.26 -4.46
CA ALA A 212 2.62 2.18 -5.06
C ALA A 212 3.14 0.72 -5.09
N LEU A 213 2.89 -0.05 -4.03
CA LEU A 213 3.30 -1.45 -3.92
C LEU A 213 2.47 -2.36 -4.83
N ILE A 214 1.17 -2.06 -5.00
CA ILE A 214 0.31 -2.78 -5.96
C ILE A 214 0.86 -2.59 -7.38
N VAL A 215 1.12 -1.35 -7.78
CA VAL A 215 1.63 -1.04 -9.12
C VAL A 215 3.00 -1.68 -9.33
N ASP A 216 3.92 -1.55 -8.39
CA ASP A 216 5.24 -2.16 -8.51
C ASP A 216 5.16 -3.69 -8.58
N GLY A 217 4.34 -4.35 -7.75
CA GLY A 217 4.14 -5.79 -7.82
C GLY A 217 3.58 -6.25 -9.17
N VAL A 218 2.62 -5.52 -9.75
CA VAL A 218 2.11 -5.79 -11.11
C VAL A 218 3.22 -5.62 -12.17
N GLN A 219 4.06 -4.60 -12.04
CA GLN A 219 5.15 -4.36 -12.99
C GLN A 219 6.28 -5.38 -12.83
N ALA A 220 6.59 -5.82 -11.61
CA ALA A 220 7.51 -6.92 -11.32
C ALA A 220 7.04 -8.22 -11.96
N ALA A 221 5.75 -8.53 -11.84
CA ALA A 221 5.15 -9.70 -12.48
C ALA A 221 5.30 -9.65 -14.01
N ARG A 222 5.00 -8.49 -14.62
CA ARG A 222 5.19 -8.27 -16.06
C ARG A 222 6.65 -8.41 -16.48
N TYR A 223 7.57 -7.88 -15.68
CA TYR A 223 9.00 -7.92 -15.94
C TYR A 223 9.54 -9.35 -15.94
N VAL A 224 9.26 -10.12 -14.88
CA VAL A 224 9.72 -11.52 -14.76
C VAL A 224 9.14 -12.40 -15.86
N ARG A 225 7.89 -12.14 -16.28
CA ARG A 225 7.28 -12.86 -17.40
C ARG A 225 7.98 -12.59 -18.74
N LYS A 226 8.50 -11.39 -18.95
CA LYS A 226 9.23 -11.00 -20.18
C LYS A 226 10.70 -11.45 -20.18
N HIS A 227 11.30 -11.65 -19.00
CA HIS A 227 12.71 -11.96 -18.83
C HIS A 227 12.91 -13.24 -17.99
N PRO A 228 12.43 -14.42 -18.44
CA PRO A 228 12.49 -15.66 -17.65
C PRO A 228 13.92 -16.19 -17.43
N GLU A 229 14.88 -15.74 -18.24
CA GLU A 229 16.24 -16.29 -18.40
C GLU A 229 17.31 -15.61 -17.54
N TYR A 230 16.93 -14.64 -16.70
CA TYR A 230 17.87 -13.79 -15.97
C TYR A 230 18.08 -14.18 -14.49
N GLU A 231 17.49 -15.28 -14.03
CA GLU A 231 17.53 -15.66 -12.61
C GLU A 231 17.71 -17.16 -12.31
N GLU A 232 18.31 -17.93 -13.22
CA GLU A 232 19.03 -19.15 -12.82
C GLU A 232 20.34 -18.79 -12.08
#